data_AF-A0A7K6B1Z4-F1
#
_entry.id   AF-A0A7K6B1Z4-F1
#
_cell.length_a   1.000
_cell.length_b   1.000
_cell.length_c   1.000
_cell.angle_alpha   90.00
_cell.angle_beta   90.00
_cell.angle_gamma   90.00
#
_symmetry.space_group_name_H-M   'P 1'
#
loop_
_entity.id
_entity.type
_entity.pdbx_description
1 polymer ?
#
loop_
_entity_poly.entity_id
_entity_poly.type
_entity_poly.pdbx_seq_one_letter_code
_entity_poly.pdbx_strand_id
1 'polypeptide(L)'
;FGCQWTRSHFKFREPHSDLAFALEAEKAGPRAILMAVQAHIIKYLLFERPTEHTHLERLHRISRQEQGEGLAVALAELLWAAGGGRRAVICLVTTAIHIVPSRDYIADNFTERIQLFEFLEKAAALEFIFKHINCFRAEGSRGVILFLYSLLLSRTLER
;
A
#
# COMPACT_ATOMS: atom_id res chain seq x y z
N PHE A 1 3.62 -17.33 -1.13
CA PHE A 1 2.60 -16.72 -2.02
C PHE A 1 2.74 -17.24 -3.44
N GLY A 2 1.65 -17.35 -4.22
CA GLY A 2 1.69 -17.77 -5.64
C GLY A 2 2.27 -16.69 -6.57
N CYS A 3 2.56 -17.03 -7.82
CA CYS A 3 3.26 -16.16 -8.78
C CYS A 3 2.57 -14.79 -9.03
N GLN A 4 1.24 -14.78 -9.07
CA GLN A 4 0.47 -13.54 -9.27
C GLN A 4 0.56 -12.62 -8.05
N TRP A 5 0.58 -13.19 -6.85
CA TRP A 5 0.78 -12.43 -5.62
C TRP A 5 2.20 -11.89 -5.53
N THR A 6 3.22 -12.67 -5.85
CA THR A 6 4.61 -12.21 -5.78
C THR A 6 4.94 -11.11 -6.80
N ARG A 7 4.20 -11.03 -7.91
CA ARG A 7 4.32 -9.94 -8.90
C ARG A 7 3.44 -8.72 -8.60
N SER A 8 2.48 -8.86 -7.68
CA SER A 8 1.49 -7.82 -7.40
C SER A 8 2.08 -6.62 -6.67
N HIS A 9 1.70 -5.44 -7.12
CA HIS A 9 2.03 -4.14 -6.57
C HIS A 9 0.87 -3.18 -6.89
N PHE A 10 0.83 -2.01 -6.26
CA PHE A 10 -0.21 -1.00 -6.52
C PHE A 10 0.11 -0.25 -7.82
N LYS A 11 -0.14 -0.90 -8.95
CA LYS A 11 0.08 -0.35 -10.28
C LYS A 11 -1.10 0.50 -10.71
N PHE A 12 -0.87 1.77 -11.01
CA PHE A 12 -1.87 2.62 -11.65
C PHE A 12 -1.79 2.52 -13.17
N ARG A 13 -2.87 2.94 -13.84
CA ARG A 13 -2.84 3.27 -15.27
C ARG A 13 -1.90 4.46 -15.56
N GLU A 14 -1.62 4.68 -16.84
CA GLU A 14 -0.75 5.76 -17.30
C GLU A 14 -1.22 7.13 -16.77
N PRO A 15 -0.34 7.94 -16.15
CA PRO A 15 -0.66 9.28 -15.71
C PRO A 15 -1.28 10.15 -16.81
N HIS A 16 -2.19 11.05 -16.44
CA HIS A 16 -2.90 11.96 -17.34
C HIS A 16 -3.78 11.29 -18.41
N SER A 17 -3.95 9.96 -18.36
CA SER A 17 -4.87 9.21 -19.22
C SER A 17 -6.26 9.05 -18.58
N ASP A 18 -7.20 8.51 -19.36
CA ASP A 18 -8.51 8.13 -18.84
C ASP A 18 -8.38 7.05 -17.76
N LEU A 19 -9.08 7.28 -16.65
CA LEU A 19 -9.02 6.43 -15.46
C LEU A 19 -7.60 6.31 -14.87
N ALA A 20 -6.77 7.36 -14.99
CA ALA A 20 -5.44 7.39 -14.36
C ALA A 20 -5.47 7.14 -12.84
N PHE A 21 -6.59 7.36 -12.16
CA PHE A 21 -6.76 7.00 -10.74
C PHE A 21 -6.98 5.51 -10.47
N ALA A 22 -7.17 4.68 -11.50
CA ALA A 22 -7.50 3.28 -11.36
C ALA A 22 -6.26 2.41 -11.21
N LEU A 23 -6.29 1.51 -10.24
CA LEU A 23 -5.35 0.42 -10.09
C LEU A 23 -5.62 -0.69 -11.10
N GLU A 24 -4.56 -1.19 -11.74
CA GLU A 24 -4.61 -2.39 -12.56
C GLU A 24 -4.73 -3.62 -11.66
N ALA A 25 -5.71 -4.49 -11.94
CA ALA A 25 -5.93 -5.73 -11.20
C ALA A 25 -6.07 -6.91 -12.16
N GLU A 26 -5.16 -7.88 -12.05
CA GLU A 26 -5.25 -9.14 -12.78
C GLU A 26 -6.40 -10.01 -12.24
N LYS A 27 -6.97 -10.86 -13.11
CA LYS A 27 -8.12 -11.71 -12.76
C LYS A 27 -7.83 -12.71 -11.63
N ALA A 28 -6.60 -13.19 -11.55
CA ALA A 28 -6.14 -14.12 -10.53
C ALA A 28 -4.97 -13.43 -9.79
N GLY A 29 -5.19 -13.03 -8.55
CA GLY A 29 -4.28 -12.17 -7.80
C GLY A 29 -4.98 -11.53 -6.60
N PRO A 30 -4.34 -10.59 -5.89
CA PRO A 30 -4.92 -9.96 -4.70
C PRO A 30 -5.96 -8.87 -5.03
N ARG A 31 -6.88 -9.15 -5.97
CA ARG A 31 -7.86 -8.19 -6.49
C ARG A 31 -8.72 -7.60 -5.38
N ALA A 32 -9.12 -8.39 -4.38
CA ALA A 32 -9.91 -7.89 -3.26
C ALA A 32 -9.18 -6.78 -2.49
N ILE A 33 -7.87 -6.95 -2.23
CA ILE A 33 -7.04 -5.94 -1.56
C ILE A 33 -6.91 -4.70 -2.45
N LEU A 34 -6.60 -4.89 -3.73
CA LEU A 34 -6.49 -3.78 -4.69
C LEU A 34 -7.78 -2.96 -4.77
N MET A 35 -8.95 -3.60 -4.80
CA MET A 35 -10.24 -2.90 -4.87
C MET A 35 -10.62 -2.21 -3.56
N ALA A 36 -10.24 -2.78 -2.41
CA ALA A 36 -10.42 -2.11 -1.12
C ALA A 36 -9.59 -0.82 -1.03
N VAL A 37 -8.34 -0.86 -1.50
CA VAL A 37 -7.47 0.34 -1.58
C VAL A 37 -7.99 1.31 -2.65
N GLN A 38 -8.45 0.81 -3.81
CA GLN A 38 -9.02 1.63 -4.88
C GLN A 38 -10.19 2.51 -4.39
N ALA A 39 -11.07 1.95 -3.55
CA ALA A 39 -12.19 2.70 -2.99
C ALA A 39 -11.71 3.87 -2.13
N HIS A 40 -10.64 3.69 -1.35
CA HIS A 40 -10.06 4.74 -0.52
C HIS A 40 -9.33 5.80 -1.36
N ILE A 41 -8.66 5.40 -2.45
CA ILE A 41 -8.06 6.34 -3.41
C ILE A 41 -9.15 7.22 -4.03
N ILE A 42 -10.25 6.62 -4.51
CA ILE A 42 -11.36 7.38 -5.12
C ILE A 42 -11.99 8.32 -4.09
N LYS A 43 -12.22 7.86 -2.85
CA LYS A 43 -12.71 8.69 -1.74
C LYS A 43 -11.82 9.92 -1.54
N TYR A 44 -10.51 9.72 -1.41
CA TYR A 44 -9.56 10.81 -1.23
C TYR A 44 -9.62 11.81 -2.39
N LEU A 45 -9.56 11.32 -3.62
CA LEU A 45 -9.54 12.17 -4.81
C LEU A 45 -10.84 12.98 -4.97
N LEU A 46 -12.00 12.37 -4.68
CA LEU A 46 -13.31 13.01 -4.83
C LEU A 46 -13.67 13.97 -3.71
N PHE A 47 -13.20 13.73 -2.47
CA PHE A 47 -13.73 14.42 -1.30
C PHE A 47 -12.68 15.14 -0.46
N GLU A 48 -11.44 14.65 -0.39
CA GLU A 48 -10.48 15.10 0.63
C GLU A 48 -9.30 15.91 0.05
N ARG A 49 -8.83 15.56 -1.15
CA ARG A 49 -7.68 16.22 -1.77
C ARG A 49 -7.93 17.71 -2.02
N PRO A 50 -7.08 18.64 -1.55
CA PRO A 50 -7.19 20.05 -1.92
C PRO A 50 -7.03 20.23 -3.45
N THR A 51 -8.03 20.80 -4.11
CA THR A 51 -8.02 21.04 -5.57
C THR A 51 -9.09 22.07 -5.96
N GLU A 52 -8.86 22.80 -7.04
CA GLU A 52 -9.82 23.73 -7.65
C GLU A 52 -10.91 23.00 -8.44
N HIS A 53 -10.70 21.72 -8.78
CA HIS A 53 -11.65 20.92 -9.56
C HIS A 53 -12.87 20.50 -8.74
N THR A 54 -14.03 20.43 -9.39
CA THR A 54 -15.29 20.08 -8.71
C THR A 54 -15.82 18.70 -9.12
N HIS A 55 -16.51 18.02 -8.20
CA HIS A 55 -17.20 16.75 -8.45
C HIS A 55 -16.33 15.69 -9.18
N LEU A 56 -16.78 15.21 -10.35
CA LEU A 56 -16.12 14.16 -11.12
C LEU A 56 -14.87 14.64 -11.86
N GLU A 57 -14.71 15.95 -12.08
CA GLU A 57 -13.50 16.51 -12.69
C GLU A 57 -12.26 16.19 -11.87
N ARG A 58 -12.43 16.01 -10.55
CA ARG A 58 -11.36 15.60 -9.63
C ARG A 58 -10.77 14.22 -9.95
N LEU A 59 -11.42 13.41 -10.79
CA LEU A 59 -10.94 12.11 -11.26
C LEU A 59 -10.34 12.15 -12.67
N HIS A 60 -10.33 13.30 -13.34
CA HIS A 60 -9.79 13.41 -14.69
C HIS A 60 -8.28 13.65 -14.69
N ARG A 61 -7.60 12.97 -15.62
CA ARG A 61 -6.18 13.19 -15.98
C ARG A 61 -5.23 13.31 -14.78
N ILE A 62 -5.40 12.43 -13.80
CA ILE A 62 -4.59 12.39 -12.58
C ILE A 62 -3.10 12.22 -12.91
N SER A 63 -2.28 13.09 -12.35
CA SER A 63 -0.84 13.06 -12.48
C SER A 63 -0.20 11.92 -11.67
N ARG A 64 1.07 11.62 -11.98
CA ARG A 64 1.86 10.63 -11.22
C ARG A 64 2.03 10.99 -9.74
N GLN A 65 2.06 12.29 -9.44
CA GLN A 65 2.16 12.79 -8.08
C GLN A 65 0.84 12.52 -7.33
N GLU A 66 -0.29 12.92 -7.90
CA GLU A 66 -1.61 12.71 -7.28
C GLU A 66 -1.96 11.23 -7.12
N GLN A 67 -1.52 10.35 -8.04
CA GLN A 67 -1.59 8.89 -7.86
C GLN A 67 -0.82 8.44 -6.61
N GLY A 68 0.40 8.95 -6.43
CA GLY A 68 1.25 8.62 -5.28
C GLY A 68 0.67 9.12 -3.96
N GLU A 69 0.19 10.36 -3.94
CA GLU A 69 -0.50 10.96 -2.79
C GLU A 69 -1.76 10.19 -2.42
N GLY A 70 -2.64 9.92 -3.39
CA GLY A 70 -3.88 9.19 -3.15
C GLY A 70 -3.63 7.76 -2.65
N LEU A 71 -2.61 7.08 -3.17
CA LEU A 71 -2.20 5.79 -2.64
C LEU A 71 -1.68 5.91 -1.21
N ALA A 72 -0.77 6.86 -0.93
CA ALA A 72 -0.18 7.02 0.40
C ALA A 72 -1.26 7.29 1.47
N VAL A 73 -2.21 8.19 1.16
CA VAL A 73 -3.35 8.48 2.04
C VAL A 73 -4.20 7.22 2.24
N ALA A 74 -4.58 6.53 1.17
CA ALA A 74 -5.38 5.31 1.27
C ALA A 74 -4.73 4.21 2.12
N LEU A 75 -3.42 3.97 1.93
CA LEU A 75 -2.68 2.99 2.74
C LEU A 75 -2.60 3.43 4.21
N ALA A 76 -2.31 4.70 4.48
CA ALA A 76 -2.24 5.23 5.85
C ALA A 76 -3.59 5.14 6.57
N GLU A 77 -4.70 5.49 5.89
CA GLU A 77 -6.06 5.36 6.43
C GLU A 77 -6.37 3.92 6.84
N LEU A 78 -6.11 2.98 5.94
CA LEU A 78 -6.41 1.57 6.14
C LEU A 78 -5.56 0.94 7.24
N LEU A 79 -4.27 1.25 7.30
CA LEU A 79 -3.38 0.75 8.36
C LEU A 79 -3.74 1.33 9.72
N TRP A 80 -4.04 2.63 9.78
CA TRP A 80 -4.48 3.28 11.02
C TRP A 80 -5.80 2.72 11.54
N ALA A 81 -6.76 2.50 10.62
CA ALA A 81 -8.03 1.85 10.95
C ALA A 81 -7.81 0.40 11.43
N ALA A 82 -6.91 -0.36 10.79
CA ALA A 82 -6.57 -1.71 11.22
C ALA A 82 -6.01 -1.75 12.64
N GLY A 83 -5.18 -0.77 13.02
CA GLY A 83 -4.67 -0.61 14.39
C GLY A 83 -5.65 0.04 15.38
N GLY A 84 -6.94 0.09 15.05
CA GLY A 84 -7.99 0.62 15.92
C GLY A 84 -7.82 2.11 16.23
N GLY A 85 -7.23 2.87 15.31
CA GLY A 85 -7.03 4.31 15.45
C GLY A 85 -5.92 4.72 16.43
N ARG A 86 -5.07 3.78 16.86
CA ARG A 86 -4.02 4.01 17.87
C ARG A 86 -2.61 3.83 17.36
N ARG A 87 -2.42 3.00 16.33
CA ARG A 87 -1.11 2.68 15.77
C ARG A 87 -1.20 2.23 14.32
N ALA A 88 -0.07 2.27 13.63
CA ALA A 88 0.14 1.59 12.36
C ALA A 88 1.51 0.93 12.35
N VAL A 89 1.59 -0.27 11.78
CA VAL A 89 2.84 -0.97 11.50
C VAL A 89 3.01 -1.03 9.99
N ILE A 90 4.16 -0.57 9.51
CA ILE A 90 4.51 -0.52 8.09
C ILE A 90 5.69 -1.47 7.85
N CYS A 91 5.53 -2.38 6.90
CA CYS A 91 6.54 -3.35 6.51
C CYS A 91 7.25 -2.91 5.24
N LEU A 92 8.58 -2.82 5.26
CA LEU A 92 9.41 -2.57 4.08
C LEU A 92 10.49 -3.64 3.93
N VAL A 93 10.91 -3.91 2.70
CA VAL A 93 12.06 -4.79 2.43
C VAL A 93 13.35 -4.02 2.62
N THR A 94 14.31 -4.63 3.31
CA THR A 94 15.66 -4.09 3.54
C THR A 94 16.72 -5.06 3.03
N THR A 95 17.99 -4.65 3.04
CA THR A 95 19.11 -5.54 2.67
C THR A 95 19.49 -6.51 3.79
N ALA A 96 19.13 -6.20 5.02
CA ALA A 96 19.38 -7.04 6.19
C ALA A 96 18.49 -8.28 6.19
N ILE A 97 19.02 -9.39 6.68
CA ILE A 97 18.30 -10.64 6.91
C ILE A 97 18.06 -10.75 8.41
N HIS A 98 16.81 -10.74 8.83
CA HIS A 98 16.36 -10.74 10.23
C HIS A 98 15.97 -12.13 10.72
N ILE A 99 15.77 -13.10 9.81
CA ILE A 99 15.39 -14.47 10.13
C ILE A 99 16.42 -15.42 9.52
N VAL A 100 17.01 -16.28 10.35
CA VAL A 100 17.92 -17.33 9.88
C VAL A 100 17.09 -18.55 9.47
N PRO A 101 17.28 -19.08 8.25
CA PRO A 101 16.60 -20.30 7.81
C PRO A 101 16.84 -21.46 8.77
N SER A 102 15.78 -22.20 9.12
CA SER A 102 15.84 -23.36 10.00
C SER A 102 15.17 -24.57 9.34
N ARG A 103 15.22 -25.75 9.97
CA ARG A 103 14.54 -26.94 9.43
C ARG A 103 13.03 -26.76 9.30
N ASP A 104 12.45 -25.89 10.13
CA ASP A 104 11.02 -25.63 10.17
C ASP A 104 10.61 -24.42 9.32
N TYR A 105 11.58 -23.71 8.74
CA TYR A 105 11.36 -22.52 7.94
C TYR A 105 12.09 -22.58 6.60
N ILE A 106 11.32 -22.75 5.53
CA ILE A 106 11.81 -22.67 4.16
C ILE A 106 11.87 -21.20 3.75
N ALA A 107 13.08 -20.72 3.50
CA ALA A 107 13.32 -19.33 3.13
C ALA A 107 12.71 -18.96 1.77
N ASP A 108 12.05 -17.79 1.70
CA ASP A 108 11.51 -17.21 0.46
C ASP A 108 12.32 -16.00 -0.04
N ASN A 109 13.43 -15.69 0.64
CA ASN A 109 14.36 -14.58 0.36
C ASN A 109 13.67 -13.21 0.31
N PHE A 110 12.54 -13.07 0.99
CA PHE A 110 11.74 -11.86 1.03
C PHE A 110 11.25 -11.57 2.44
N THR A 111 10.58 -12.52 3.06
CA THR A 111 10.00 -12.40 4.41
C THR A 111 11.09 -12.16 5.45
N GLU A 112 12.25 -12.80 5.30
CA GLU A 112 13.41 -12.64 6.18
C GLU A 112 14.02 -11.25 6.11
N ARG A 113 13.72 -10.49 5.06
CA ARG A 113 14.26 -9.15 4.81
C ARG A 113 13.31 -8.03 5.19
N ILE A 114 12.12 -8.37 5.69
CA ILE A 114 11.11 -7.40 6.09
C ILE A 114 11.51 -6.76 7.41
N GLN A 115 11.57 -5.43 7.42
CA GLN A 115 11.68 -4.63 8.62
C GLN A 115 10.34 -3.97 8.94
N LEU A 116 10.00 -3.93 10.23
CA LEU A 116 8.78 -3.36 10.76
C LEU A 116 9.06 -1.95 11.30
N PHE A 117 8.18 -1.02 10.97
CA PHE A 117 8.20 0.35 11.47
C PHE A 117 6.86 0.65 12.14
N GLU A 118 6.87 0.88 13.45
CA GLU A 118 5.67 1.20 14.23
C GLU A 118 5.53 2.70 14.41
N PHE A 119 4.30 3.19 14.24
CA PHE A 119 3.93 4.59 14.37
C PHE A 119 2.72 4.72 15.30
N LEU A 120 2.79 5.66 16.24
CA LEU A 120 1.72 6.02 17.17
C LEU A 120 0.98 7.30 16.76
N GLU A 121 1.31 7.87 15.60
CA GLU A 121 0.66 9.04 15.03
C GLU A 121 0.34 8.80 13.55
N LYS A 122 -0.93 9.05 13.15
CA LYS A 122 -1.38 8.87 11.76
C LYS A 122 -0.58 9.73 10.79
N ALA A 123 -0.25 10.96 11.18
CA ALA A 123 0.49 11.90 10.33
C ALA A 123 1.92 11.40 10.03
N ALA A 124 2.64 10.93 11.06
CA ALA A 124 3.97 10.35 10.89
C ALA A 124 3.95 9.08 10.02
N ALA A 125 2.94 8.22 10.21
CA ALA A 125 2.74 7.05 9.36
C ALA A 125 2.50 7.44 7.88
N LEU A 126 1.65 8.45 7.64
CA LEU A 126 1.39 8.97 6.30
C LEU A 126 2.65 9.52 5.64
N GLU A 127 3.41 10.37 6.34
CA GLU A 127 4.67 10.93 5.83
C GLU A 127 5.67 9.82 5.47
N PHE A 128 5.80 8.81 6.34
CA PHE A 128 6.67 7.67 6.09
C PHE A 128 6.23 6.86 4.85
N ILE A 129 4.93 6.56 4.71
CA ILE A 129 4.41 5.86 3.53
C ILE A 129 4.65 6.69 2.27
N PHE A 130 4.39 8.00 2.32
CA PHE A 130 4.59 8.88 1.19
C PHE A 130 6.04 8.88 0.70
N LYS A 131 7.00 8.99 1.62
CA LYS A 131 8.44 8.92 1.32
C LYS A 131 8.86 7.59 0.72
N HIS A 132 8.20 6.49 1.08
CA HIS A 132 8.51 5.13 0.66
C HIS A 132 7.47 4.53 -0.31
N ILE A 133 6.67 5.38 -0.98
CA ILE A 133 5.52 4.91 -1.78
C ILE A 133 5.93 3.92 -2.89
N ASN A 134 7.14 4.06 -3.41
CA ASN A 134 7.70 3.17 -4.43
C ASN A 134 7.88 1.73 -3.93
N CYS A 135 8.05 1.50 -2.63
CA CYS A 135 8.04 0.15 -2.06
C CYS A 135 6.68 -0.55 -2.22
N PHE A 136 5.61 0.19 -2.49
CA PHE A 136 4.27 -0.35 -2.69
C PHE A 136 3.85 -0.37 -4.17
N ARG A 137 4.30 0.62 -4.96
CA ARG A 137 3.88 0.80 -6.37
C ARG A 137 4.89 0.39 -7.43
N ALA A 138 6.17 0.19 -7.10
CA ALA A 138 7.16 -0.14 -8.11
C ALA A 138 7.00 -1.61 -8.57
N GLU A 139 7.32 -1.86 -9.84
CA GLU A 139 7.39 -3.22 -10.36
C GLU A 139 8.43 -4.05 -9.56
N GLY A 140 8.09 -5.30 -9.27
CA GLY A 140 8.96 -6.20 -8.48
C GLY A 140 8.98 -5.95 -6.97
N SER A 141 8.36 -4.88 -6.47
CA SER A 141 8.35 -4.52 -5.04
C SER A 141 7.58 -5.51 -4.14
N ARG A 142 6.67 -6.30 -4.73
CA ARG A 142 5.70 -7.13 -4.02
C ARG A 142 4.82 -6.31 -3.07
N GLY A 143 4.52 -5.06 -3.43
CA GLY A 143 3.87 -4.07 -2.58
C GLY A 143 2.55 -4.49 -1.93
N VAL A 144 1.76 -5.34 -2.59
CA VAL A 144 0.49 -5.81 -2.00
C VAL A 144 0.73 -6.80 -0.85
N ILE A 145 1.80 -7.61 -0.93
CA ILE A 145 2.21 -8.50 0.17
C ILE A 145 2.73 -7.67 1.35
N LEU A 146 3.56 -6.65 1.08
CA LEU A 146 4.03 -5.73 2.13
C LEU A 146 2.88 -5.05 2.85
N PHE A 147 1.88 -4.57 2.09
CA PHE A 147 0.68 -3.97 2.65
C PHE A 147 -0.15 -4.97 3.47
N LEU A 148 -0.30 -6.22 3.01
CA LEU A 148 -1.00 -7.25 3.76
C LEU A 148 -0.32 -7.54 5.11
N TYR A 149 1.01 -7.68 5.14
CA TYR A 149 1.73 -7.84 6.40
C TYR A 149 1.58 -6.62 7.32
N SER A 150 1.66 -5.43 6.75
CA SER A 150 1.44 -4.16 7.47
C SER A 150 0.06 -4.14 8.14
N LEU A 151 -1.00 -4.54 7.42
CA LEU A 151 -2.37 -4.63 7.96
C LEU A 151 -2.46 -5.63 9.12
N LEU A 152 -1.93 -6.83 8.93
CA LEU A 152 -1.97 -7.89 9.95
C LEU A 152 -1.27 -7.47 11.24
N LEU A 153 -0.11 -6.83 11.13
CA LEU A 153 0.69 -6.40 12.28
C LEU A 153 0.14 -5.15 12.95
N SER A 154 -0.47 -4.24 12.18
CA SER A 154 -1.17 -3.06 12.72
C SER A 154 -2.29 -3.48 13.67
N ARG A 155 -3.08 -4.49 13.29
CA ARG A 155 -4.24 -4.98 14.06
C ARG A 155 -3.92 -5.60 15.42
N THR A 156 -2.65 -5.96 15.68
CA THR A 156 -2.17 -6.90 16.72
C THR A 156 -2.56 -8.36 16.42
N LEU A 157 -1.66 -9.30 16.76
CA LEU A 157 -1.97 -10.73 16.86
C LEU A 157 -2.33 -11.14 18.30
N GLU A 158 -2.00 -10.29 19.27
CA GLU A 158 -2.41 -10.41 20.66
C GLU A 158 -3.82 -9.84 20.78
N ARG A 159 -4.73 -10.65 21.34
CA ARG A 159 -6.15 -10.37 21.48
C ARG A 159 -6.49 -10.11 22.94
#